data_AF-Q8DIZ4-F1
#
_entry.id   AF-Q8DIZ4-F1
#
_cell.length_a   1.000
_cell.length_b   1.000
_cell.length_c   1.000
_cell.angle_alpha   90.00
_cell.angle_beta   90.00
_cell.angle_gamma   90.00
#
_symmetry.space_group_name_H-M   'P 1'
#
loop_
_entity.id
_entity.type
_entity.pdbx_description
1 polymer ?
#
loop_
_entity_poly.entity_id
_entity_poly.type
_entity_poly.pdbx_seq_one_letter_code
_entity_poly.pdbx_strand_id
1 'polypeptide(L)'
;MHALSIPTWMVHISSVLEWMAAIWFVAQLDRRRPGQGWRWLAWAMLPALVSAMCACTWHYFDNAVTLAWLVDLQALLTFLGNCTLCGAAAWLWWRSQSAL
;
A
#
# COMPACT_ATOMS: atom_id res chain seq x y z
N MET A 1 5.56 -10.09 -24.17
CA MET A 1 5.81 -10.59 -22.80
C MET A 1 4.61 -11.44 -22.43
N HIS A 2 4.77 -12.55 -21.70
CA HIS A 2 3.65 -13.47 -21.45
C HIS A 2 2.64 -12.91 -20.44
N ALA A 3 1.35 -13.14 -20.69
CA ALA A 3 0.28 -12.87 -19.76
C ALA A 3 0.45 -13.67 -18.46
N LEU A 4 0.05 -13.06 -17.34
CA LEU A 4 0.05 -13.73 -16.03
C LEU A 4 -0.90 -14.93 -16.02
N SER A 5 -0.50 -16.01 -15.34
CA SER A 5 -1.36 -17.17 -15.13
C SER A 5 -2.55 -16.83 -14.20
N ILE A 6 -3.64 -17.61 -14.29
CA ILE A 6 -4.82 -17.44 -13.43
C ILE A 6 -4.43 -17.46 -11.93
N PRO A 7 -3.63 -18.43 -11.44
CA PRO A 7 -3.18 -18.41 -10.04
C PRO A 7 -2.42 -17.12 -9.67
N THR A 8 -1.58 -16.61 -10.58
CA THR A 8 -0.83 -15.37 -10.30
C THR A 8 -1.75 -14.16 -10.22
N TRP A 9 -2.78 -14.08 -11.08
CA TRP A 9 -3.82 -13.06 -11.00
C TRP A 9 -4.59 -13.10 -9.68
N MET A 10 -4.93 -14.30 -9.20
CA MET A 10 -5.62 -14.46 -7.92
C MET A 10 -4.83 -13.82 -6.78
N VAL A 11 -3.51 -14.06 -6.73
CA VAL A 11 -2.63 -13.47 -5.70
C VAL A 11 -2.56 -11.95 -5.79
N HIS A 12 -2.49 -11.39 -7.01
CA HIS A 12 -2.47 -9.92 -7.18
C HIS A 12 -3.76 -9.28 -6.65
N ILE A 13 -4.91 -9.81 -7.07
CA ILE A 13 -6.21 -9.26 -6.68
C ILE A 13 -6.46 -9.48 -5.19
N SER A 14 -6.16 -10.66 -4.64
CA SER A 14 -6.33 -10.92 -3.21
C SER A 14 -5.46 -9.97 -2.38
N SER A 15 -4.19 -9.78 -2.76
CA SER A 15 -3.27 -8.90 -2.04
C SER A 15 -3.75 -7.45 -2.02
N VAL A 16 -4.28 -6.94 -3.15
CA VAL A 16 -4.85 -5.59 -3.23
C VAL A 16 -6.06 -5.45 -2.30
N LEU A 17 -6.98 -6.42 -2.33
CA LEU A 17 -8.17 -6.41 -1.48
C LEU A 17 -7.83 -6.53 0.00
N GLU A 18 -6.89 -7.41 0.35
CA GLU A 18 -6.38 -7.58 1.72
C GLU A 18 -5.73 -6.29 2.22
N TRP A 19 -4.95 -5.60 1.38
CA TRP A 19 -4.35 -4.32 1.73
C TRP A 19 -5.40 -3.22 1.92
N MET A 20 -6.41 -3.14 1.05
CA MET A 20 -7.54 -2.22 1.22
C MET A 20 -8.29 -2.49 2.53
N ALA A 21 -8.54 -3.76 2.86
CA ALA A 21 -9.16 -4.15 4.12
C ALA A 21 -8.28 -3.75 5.32
N ALA A 22 -6.96 -3.94 5.24
CA ALA A 22 -6.03 -3.52 6.28
C ALA A 22 -6.06 -2.00 6.51
N ILE A 23 -6.02 -1.20 5.46
CA ILE A 23 -6.16 0.28 5.55
C ILE A 23 -7.47 0.65 6.22
N TRP A 24 -8.57 0.01 5.81
CA TRP A 24 -9.87 0.23 6.41
C TRP A 24 -9.88 -0.12 7.90
N PHE A 25 -9.31 -1.25 8.30
CA PHE A 25 -9.21 -1.64 9.71
C PHE A 25 -8.35 -0.67 10.53
N VAL A 26 -7.24 -0.17 10.00
CA VAL A 26 -6.41 0.85 10.68
C VAL A 26 -7.19 2.17 10.83
N ALA A 27 -7.94 2.59 9.80
CA ALA A 27 -8.80 3.76 9.90
C ALA A 27 -9.92 3.58 10.93
N GLN A 28 -10.50 2.38 11.04
CA GLN A 28 -11.48 2.05 12.07
C GLN A 28 -10.86 2.01 13.48
N LEU A 29 -9.60 1.57 13.60
CA LEU A 29 -8.85 1.61 14.86
C LEU A 29 -8.65 3.05 15.34
N ASP A 30 -8.35 3.98 14.43
CA ASP A 30 -8.27 5.41 14.77
C ASP A 30 -9.58 5.94 15.34
N ARG A 31 -10.73 5.56 14.76
CA ARG A 31 -12.05 5.95 15.27
C ARG A 31 -12.32 5.39 16.67
N ARG A 32 -11.83 4.19 16.97
CA ARG A 32 -11.94 3.55 18.29
C ARG A 32 -10.94 4.13 19.30
N ARG A 33 -9.82 4.67 18.83
CA ARG A 33 -8.70 5.18 19.63
C ARG A 33 -8.22 6.54 19.10
N PRO A 34 -9.08 7.57 19.16
CA PRO A 34 -8.78 8.86 18.56
C PRO A 34 -7.55 9.50 19.22
N GLY A 35 -6.78 10.25 18.44
CA GLY A 35 -5.61 10.97 18.93
C GLY A 35 -4.36 10.12 19.16
N GLN A 36 -4.44 8.78 19.07
CA GLN A 36 -3.26 7.90 19.13
C GLN A 36 -2.46 7.90 17.83
N GLY A 37 -3.03 8.40 16.74
CA GLY A 37 -2.32 8.66 15.50
C GLY A 37 -2.37 7.54 14.46
N TRP A 38 -3.24 6.54 14.68
CA TRP A 38 -3.56 5.47 13.72
C TRP A 38 -4.03 6.02 12.37
N ARG A 39 -4.67 7.20 12.34
CA ARG A 39 -5.03 7.90 11.09
C ARG A 39 -3.83 8.08 10.18
N TRP A 40 -2.68 8.49 10.72
CA TRP A 40 -1.47 8.74 9.93
C TRP A 40 -0.89 7.47 9.35
N LEU A 41 -0.99 6.35 10.08
CA LEU A 41 -0.60 5.04 9.57
C LEU A 41 -1.49 4.63 8.39
N ALA A 42 -2.81 4.82 8.46
CA ALA A 42 -3.72 4.53 7.35
C ALA A 42 -3.38 5.35 6.09
N TRP A 43 -3.06 6.65 6.24
CA TRP A 43 -2.61 7.49 5.11
C TRP A 43 -1.26 7.03 4.54
N ALA A 44 -0.32 6.66 5.41
CA ALA A 44 1.00 6.16 5.01
C ALA A 44 0.96 4.84 4.23
N MET A 45 -0.12 4.06 4.35
CA MET A 45 -0.31 2.80 3.60
C MET A 45 -0.75 3.02 2.14
N LEU A 46 -1.26 4.21 1.78
CA LEU A 46 -1.84 4.47 0.46
C LEU A 46 -0.83 4.44 -0.70
N PRO A 47 0.41 4.95 -0.59
CA PRO A 47 1.36 4.87 -1.70
C PRO A 47 1.65 3.42 -2.12
N ALA A 48 1.74 2.49 -1.15
CA ALA A 48 1.90 1.06 -1.45
C ALA A 48 0.68 0.47 -2.17
N LEU A 49 -0.54 0.91 -1.84
CA LEU A 49 -1.76 0.51 -2.57
C LEU A 49 -1.69 0.98 -4.03
N VAL A 50 -1.36 2.26 -4.26
CA VAL A 50 -1.27 2.82 -5.61
C VAL A 50 -0.16 2.13 -6.41
N SER A 51 0.96 1.78 -5.77
CA SER A 51 2.02 0.96 -6.37
C SER A 51 1.46 -0.37 -6.89
N ALA A 52 0.74 -1.12 -6.06
CA ALA A 52 0.14 -2.40 -6.45
C ALA A 52 -0.87 -2.23 -7.60
N MET A 53 -1.64 -1.15 -7.59
CA MET A 53 -2.58 -0.83 -8.68
C MET A 53 -1.85 -0.53 -10.00
N CYS A 54 -0.69 0.13 -9.96
CA CYS A 54 0.13 0.36 -11.16
C CYS A 54 0.59 -0.97 -11.78
N ALA A 55 1.09 -1.89 -10.95
CA ALA A 55 1.49 -3.24 -11.37
C ALA A 55 0.32 -4.01 -12.02
N CYS A 56 -0.83 -4.05 -11.33
CA CYS A 56 -2.02 -4.73 -11.83
C CYS A 56 -2.53 -4.12 -13.14
N THR A 57 -2.48 -2.79 -13.27
CA THR A 57 -2.88 -2.10 -14.50
C THR A 57 -1.96 -2.46 -15.66
N TRP A 58 -0.64 -2.46 -15.44
CA TRP A 58 0.30 -2.82 -16.50
C TRP A 58 0.12 -4.27 -16.97
N HIS A 59 -0.09 -5.20 -16.03
CA HIS A 59 -0.39 -6.60 -16.35
C HIS A 59 -1.75 -6.81 -17.01
N TYR A 60 -2.76 -6.02 -16.66
CA TYR A 60 -4.07 -6.04 -17.32
C TYR A 60 -3.95 -5.72 -18.82
N PHE A 61 -3.07 -4.80 -19.18
CA PHE A 61 -2.76 -4.45 -20.58
C PHE A 61 -1.63 -5.30 -21.19
N ASP A 62 -1.48 -6.54 -20.71
CA ASP A 62 -0.51 -7.52 -21.21
C ASP A 62 0.93 -6.99 -21.33
N ASN A 63 1.34 -6.17 -20.35
CA ASN A 63 2.67 -5.58 -20.28
C ASN A 63 3.00 -4.69 -21.50
N ALA A 64 2.00 -3.95 -22.02
CA ALA A 64 2.18 -3.03 -23.13
C ALA A 64 3.36 -2.07 -22.89
N VAL A 65 4.25 -1.94 -23.88
CA VAL A 65 5.45 -1.09 -23.80
C VAL A 65 5.08 0.39 -23.65
N THR A 66 3.97 0.82 -24.23
CA THR A 66 3.41 2.18 -24.09
C THR A 66 3.06 2.53 -22.64
N LEU A 67 2.90 1.53 -21.77
CA LEU A 67 2.58 1.67 -20.35
C LEU A 67 3.75 1.30 -19.44
N ALA A 68 4.97 1.09 -19.97
CA ALA A 68 6.13 0.71 -19.17
C ALA A 68 6.47 1.72 -18.05
N TRP A 69 6.11 3.00 -18.22
CA TRP A 69 6.24 4.04 -17.19
C TRP A 69 5.47 3.72 -15.89
N LEU A 70 4.45 2.85 -15.95
CA LEU A 70 3.75 2.36 -14.75
C LEU A 70 4.68 1.57 -13.83
N VAL A 71 5.72 0.91 -14.38
CA VAL A 71 6.72 0.17 -13.60
C VAL A 71 7.62 1.15 -12.83
N ASP A 72 8.03 2.25 -13.47
CA ASP A 72 8.80 3.30 -12.81
C ASP A 72 7.99 3.97 -11.70
N LEU A 73 6.71 4.26 -11.99
CA LEU A 73 5.78 4.82 -11.01
C LEU A 73 5.54 3.84 -9.84
N GLN A 74 5.34 2.56 -10.13
CA GLN A 74 5.25 1.50 -9.12
C GLN A 74 6.50 1.48 -8.23
N ALA A 75 7.70 1.52 -8.81
CA ALA A 75 8.95 1.50 -8.05
C ALA A 75 9.08 2.73 -7.14
N LEU A 76 8.77 3.92 -7.66
CA LEU A 76 8.76 5.16 -6.88
C LEU A 76 7.76 5.10 -5.73
N LEU A 77 6.52 4.67 -5.99
CA LEU A 77 5.47 4.57 -4.99
C LEU A 77 5.76 3.49 -3.94
N THR A 78 6.47 2.42 -4.32
CA THR A 78 6.96 1.40 -3.38
C THR A 78 7.99 2.00 -2.42
N PHE A 79 8.96 2.75 -2.95
CA PHE A 79 9.95 3.45 -2.14
C PHE A 79 9.28 4.45 -1.19
N LEU A 80 8.40 5.32 -1.71
CA LEU A 80 7.65 6.28 -0.90
C LEU A 80 6.75 5.60 0.14
N GLY A 81 6.08 4.50 -0.24
CA GLY A 81 5.25 3.69 0.66
C GLY A 81 6.05 3.14 1.83
N ASN A 82 7.23 2.57 1.57
CA ASN A 82 8.12 2.06 2.61
C ASN A 82 8.62 3.19 3.53
N CYS A 83 9.01 4.33 2.97
CA CYS A 83 9.44 5.49 3.75
C CYS A 83 8.33 6.04 4.65
N THR A 84 7.11 6.20 4.09
CA THR A 84 5.96 6.73 4.83
C THR A 84 5.49 5.77 5.92
N LEU A 85 5.43 4.47 5.64
CA LEU A 85 5.12 3.43 6.63
C LEU A 85 6.15 3.41 7.76
N CYS A 86 7.44 3.43 7.42
CA CYS A 86 8.52 3.46 8.41
C CYS A 86 8.42 4.69 9.31
N GLY A 87 8.21 5.87 8.71
CA GLY A 87 8.04 7.12 9.46
C GLY A 87 6.80 7.11 10.36
N ALA A 88 5.66 6.63 9.87
CA ALA A 88 4.43 6.53 10.65
C ALA A 88 4.57 5.53 11.81
N ALA A 89 5.21 4.38 11.57
CA ALA A 89 5.47 3.37 12.60
C ALA A 89 6.45 3.89 13.67
N ALA A 90 7.54 4.54 13.26
CA ALA A 90 8.51 5.15 14.16
C ALA A 90 7.85 6.22 15.05
N TRP A 91 7.00 7.07 14.45
CA TRP A 91 6.27 8.08 15.20
C TRP A 91 5.25 7.48 16.18
N LEU A 92 4.52 6.43 15.78
CA LEU A 92 3.62 5.69 16.67
C LEU A 92 4.38 5.08 17.87
N TRP A 93 5.55 4.48 17.62
CA TRP A 93 6.39 3.92 18.67
C TRP A 93 6.91 5.02 19.61
N TRP A 94 7.41 6.14 19.10
CA TRP A 94 7.87 7.23 19.96
C TRP A 94 6.76 7.74 20.86
N ARG A 95 5.55 7.90 20.33
CA ARG A 95 4.39 8.31 21.12
C ARG A 95 3.95 7.28 22.16
N SER A 96 4.08 5.98 21.88
CA SER A 96 3.75 4.96 22.86
C SER A 96 4.72 4.96 24.05
N GLN A 97 5.98 5.36 23.83
CA GLN A 97 6.96 5.51 24.91
C GLN A 97 6.70 6.75 25.77
N SER A 98 6.29 7.87 25.16
CA SER A 98 5.98 9.11 25.91
C SER A 98 4.67 9.06 26.71
N ALA A 99 3.90 7.98 26.58
CA ALA A 99 2.66 7.76 27.32
C ALA A 99 2.84 6.89 28.58
N LEU A 100 4.06 6.40 28.82
CA LEU A 100 4.51 5.73 30.06
C LEU A 100 5.17 6.75 30.99
#